data_AF-A0A1H0FG64-F1
#
_entry.id   AF-A0A1H0FG64-F1
#
_cell.length_a   1.000
_cell.length_b   1.000
_cell.length_c   1.000
_cell.angle_alpha   90.00
_cell.angle_beta   90.00
_cell.angle_gamma   90.00
#
_symmetry.space_group_name_H-M   'P 1'
#
loop_
_entity.id
_entity.type
_entity.pdbx_description
1 polymer ?
#
loop_
_entity_poly.entity_id
_entity_poly.type
_entity_poly.pdbx_seq_one_letter_code
_entity_poly.pdbx_strand_id
1 'polypeptide(L)'
;MERATLPSPCAERRRQRGDVLIDALIGAVLMSLVCLGLTLGVARTLVNQRDGNLQALAVAQMRDLLQRNGSGGLDLCGSGASIRLPGASAPIAVEVRGCATREIQVGTQRLAAVAAPLTLCATLDGSQRPIAVGGGSC
;
A
#
# COMPACT_ATOMS: atom_id res chain seq x y z
N MET A 1 -38.89 -69.42 21.52
CA MET A 1 -37.77 -69.18 22.46
C MET A 1 -36.97 -68.01 21.91
N GLU A 2 -37.37 -66.79 22.24
CA GLU A 2 -36.69 -65.57 21.79
C GLU A 2 -36.04 -64.94 23.02
N ARG A 3 -34.71 -65.05 23.13
CA ARG A 3 -33.94 -64.36 24.17
C ARG A 3 -33.48 -63.03 23.58
N ALA A 4 -34.22 -61.97 23.92
CA ALA A 4 -33.77 -60.60 23.73
C ALA A 4 -32.56 -60.34 24.63
N THR A 5 -31.37 -60.27 24.04
CA THR A 5 -30.17 -59.74 24.70
C THR A 5 -30.26 -58.22 24.71
N LEU A 6 -30.73 -57.63 25.82
CA LEU A 6 -30.70 -56.17 25.99
C LEU A 6 -29.24 -55.70 26.23
N PRO A 7 -28.72 -54.74 25.44
CA PRO A 7 -27.41 -54.17 25.67
C PRO A 7 -27.39 -53.35 26.97
N SER A 8 -26.29 -53.45 27.70
CA SER A 8 -26.10 -52.81 29.00
C SER A 8 -25.86 -51.29 28.85
N PRO A 9 -26.72 -50.42 29.42
CA PRO A 9 -26.72 -48.97 29.17
C PRO A 9 -25.48 -48.23 29.71
N CYS A 10 -24.65 -48.89 30.51
CA CYS A 10 -23.46 -48.27 31.13
C CYS A 10 -22.25 -48.21 30.19
N ALA A 11 -22.13 -49.10 29.20
CA ALA A 11 -21.05 -49.07 28.22
C ALA A 11 -21.27 -47.96 27.16
N GLU A 12 -22.52 -47.76 26.74
CA GLU A 12 -22.95 -46.73 25.79
C GLU A 12 -22.61 -45.31 26.28
N ARG A 13 -22.90 -45.02 27.56
CA ARG A 13 -22.66 -43.69 28.17
C ARG A 13 -21.19 -43.28 28.23
N ARG A 14 -20.27 -44.24 28.37
CA ARG A 14 -18.83 -43.94 28.44
C ARG A 14 -18.26 -43.62 27.07
N ARG A 15 -18.76 -44.29 26.03
CA ARG A 15 -18.36 -44.08 24.62
C ARG A 15 -18.87 -42.73 24.09
N GLN A 16 -20.13 -42.38 24.39
CA GLN A 16 -20.71 -41.07 24.05
C GLN A 16 -19.94 -39.87 24.64
N ARG A 17 -19.32 -40.00 25.81
CA ARG A 17 -18.51 -38.91 26.40
C ARG A 17 -17.17 -38.70 25.69
N GLY A 18 -16.60 -39.76 25.12
CA GLY A 18 -15.34 -39.67 24.36
C GLY A 18 -15.53 -38.97 23.02
N ASP A 19 -16.63 -39.28 22.32
CA ASP A 19 -16.94 -38.69 21.02
C ASP A 19 -17.22 -37.18 21.13
N VAL A 20 -17.89 -36.74 22.20
CA VAL A 20 -18.14 -35.30 22.47
C VAL A 20 -16.86 -34.52 22.70
N LEU A 21 -15.85 -35.11 23.35
CA LEU A 21 -14.55 -34.45 23.57
C LEU A 21 -13.76 -34.31 22.27
N ILE A 22 -13.82 -35.32 21.39
CA ILE A 22 -13.15 -35.28 20.09
C ILE A 22 -13.82 -34.24 19.18
N ASP A 23 -15.15 -34.20 19.15
CA ASP A 23 -15.91 -33.25 18.35
C ASP A 23 -15.63 -31.79 18.78
N ALA A 24 -15.54 -31.54 20.09
CA ALA A 24 -15.15 -30.24 20.63
C ALA A 24 -13.70 -29.85 20.25
N LEU A 25 -12.77 -30.81 20.24
CA LEU A 25 -11.38 -30.57 19.87
C LEU A 25 -11.26 -30.25 18.38
N ILE A 26 -11.98 -30.97 17.52
CA ILE A 26 -12.05 -30.69 16.08
C ILE A 26 -12.62 -29.28 15.84
N GLY A 27 -13.71 -28.93 16.52
CA GLY A 27 -14.30 -27.59 16.44
C GLY A 27 -13.32 -26.49 16.86
N ALA A 28 -12.57 -26.68 17.95
CA ALA A 28 -11.57 -25.73 18.41
C ALA A 28 -10.41 -25.56 17.42
N VAL A 29 -9.90 -26.66 16.86
CA VAL A 29 -8.82 -26.63 15.85
C VAL A 29 -9.30 -25.91 14.59
N LEU A 30 -10.48 -26.24 14.07
CA LEU A 30 -11.04 -25.58 12.89
C LEU A 30 -11.22 -24.07 13.12
N MET A 31 -11.75 -23.66 14.27
CA MET A 31 -11.89 -22.25 14.61
C MET A 31 -10.54 -21.53 14.73
N SER A 32 -9.52 -22.19 15.31
CA SER A 32 -8.17 -21.61 15.37
C SER A 32 -7.55 -21.40 13.99
N LEU A 33 -7.75 -22.34 13.05
CA LEU A 33 -7.28 -22.22 11.68
C LEU A 33 -7.96 -21.08 10.93
N VAL A 34 -9.28 -20.91 11.12
CA VAL A 34 -10.02 -19.79 10.56
C VAL A 34 -9.51 -18.46 11.10
N CYS A 35 -9.37 -18.33 12.43
CA CYS A 35 -8.83 -17.13 13.06
C CYS A 35 -7.41 -16.81 12.56
N LEU A 36 -6.55 -17.81 12.40
CA LEU A 36 -5.19 -17.62 11.87
C LEU A 36 -5.20 -17.16 10.40
N GLY A 37 -6.10 -17.70 9.57
CA GLY A 37 -6.27 -17.25 8.20
C GLY A 37 -6.72 -15.78 8.13
N LEU A 38 -7.65 -15.39 9.00
CA LEU A 38 -8.15 -14.02 9.07
C LEU A 38 -7.06 -13.04 9.53
N THR A 39 -6.27 -13.37 10.55
CA THR A 39 -5.20 -12.49 11.04
C THR A 39 -4.12 -12.27 9.99
N LEU A 40 -3.73 -13.32 9.26
CA LEU A 40 -2.78 -13.21 8.15
C LEU A 40 -3.34 -12.35 7.00
N GLY A 41 -4.64 -12.48 6.71
CA GLY A 41 -5.32 -11.62 5.74
C GLY A 41 -5.33 -10.15 6.16
N VAL A 42 -5.76 -9.87 7.39
CA VAL A 42 -5.81 -8.51 7.94
C VAL A 42 -4.42 -7.87 7.95
N ALA A 43 -3.39 -8.61 8.37
CA ALA A 43 -2.02 -8.10 8.40
C ALA A 43 -1.57 -7.61 7.01
N ARG A 44 -1.82 -8.39 5.95
CA ARG A 44 -1.49 -8.00 4.57
C ARG A 44 -2.29 -6.78 4.11
N THR A 45 -3.57 -6.71 4.44
CA THR A 45 -4.40 -5.55 4.06
C THR A 45 -3.94 -4.26 4.75
N LEU A 46 -3.51 -4.33 6.01
CA LEU A 46 -3.05 -3.17 6.77
C LEU A 46 -1.72 -2.63 6.23
N VAL A 47 -0.81 -3.53 5.80
CA VAL A 47 0.42 -3.13 5.10
C VAL A 47 0.08 -2.42 3.80
N ASN A 48 -0.80 -2.99 2.97
CA ASN A 48 -1.21 -2.36 1.71
C ASN A 48 -1.88 -1.00 1.91
N GLN A 49 -2.72 -0.85 2.95
CA GLN A 49 -3.34 0.44 3.30
C GLN A 49 -2.29 1.46 3.73
N ARG A 50 -1.31 1.05 4.54
CA ARG A 50 -0.21 1.91 4.96
C ARG A 50 0.59 2.39 3.75
N ASP A 51 0.96 1.49 2.85
CA ASP A 51 1.75 1.82 1.67
C ASP A 51 0.97 2.76 0.73
N GLY A 52 -0.33 2.51 0.53
CA GLY A 52 -1.20 3.40 -0.24
C GLY A 52 -1.31 4.81 0.36
N ASN A 53 -1.42 4.92 1.68
CA ASN A 53 -1.44 6.21 2.36
C ASN A 53 -0.11 6.96 2.23
N LEU A 54 1.03 6.26 2.33
CA LEU A 54 2.36 6.85 2.14
C LEU A 54 2.53 7.36 0.71
N GLN A 55 2.07 6.60 -0.29
CA GLN A 55 2.08 7.01 -1.68
C GLN A 55 1.22 8.26 -1.91
N ALA A 56 -0.01 8.30 -1.37
CA ALA A 56 -0.89 9.46 -1.49
C ALA A 56 -0.26 10.71 -0.85
N LEU A 57 0.38 10.55 0.31
CA LEU A 57 1.05 11.65 1.00
C LEU A 57 2.29 12.14 0.23
N ALA A 58 3.08 11.25 -0.36
CA ALA A 58 4.20 11.61 -1.24
C ALA A 58 3.72 12.42 -2.44
N VAL A 59 2.62 12.00 -3.08
CA VAL A 59 2.01 12.73 -4.21
C VAL A 59 1.52 14.11 -3.78
N ALA A 60 0.87 14.22 -2.62
CA ALA A 60 0.40 15.49 -2.09
C ALA A 60 1.56 16.47 -1.83
N GLN A 61 2.66 15.99 -1.22
CA GLN A 61 3.86 16.80 -1.01
C GLN A 61 4.51 17.21 -2.33
N MET A 62 4.65 16.30 -3.30
CA MET A 62 5.18 16.63 -4.63
C MET A 62 4.29 17.65 -5.37
N ARG A 63 2.97 17.56 -5.22
CA ARG A 63 2.03 18.53 -5.81
C ARG A 63 2.13 19.89 -5.13
N ASP A 64 2.29 19.96 -3.82
CA ASP A 64 2.56 21.21 -3.10
C ASP A 64 3.88 21.85 -3.58
N LEU A 65 4.92 21.06 -3.83
CA LEU A 65 6.17 21.54 -4.43
C LEU A 65 5.98 22.11 -5.84
N LEU A 66 5.19 21.46 -6.69
CA LEU A 66 4.83 22.01 -8.02
C LEU A 66 4.04 23.31 -7.91
N GLN A 67 3.12 23.41 -6.95
CA GLN A 67 2.31 24.61 -6.75
C GLN A 67 3.14 25.78 -6.22
N ARG A 68 4.15 25.51 -5.39
CA ARG A 68 5.10 26.53 -4.89
C ARG A 68 6.17 26.92 -5.90
N ASN A 69 6.34 26.14 -6.96
CA ASN A 69 7.31 26.45 -8.01
C ASN A 69 6.95 27.78 -8.68
N GLY A 70 7.88 28.74 -8.63
CA GLY A 70 7.68 30.08 -9.17
C GLY A 70 7.02 31.09 -8.22
N SER A 71 6.42 30.67 -7.11
CA SER A 71 5.90 31.59 -6.08
C SER A 71 6.89 31.72 -4.91
N GLY A 72 7.75 32.75 -4.95
CA GLY A 72 8.57 33.14 -3.79
C GLY A 72 9.99 32.57 -3.72
N GLY A 73 10.61 32.20 -4.86
CA GLY A 73 12.05 31.87 -4.92
C GLY A 73 12.39 30.38 -4.87
N LEU A 74 11.38 29.49 -4.87
CA LEU A 74 11.61 28.05 -5.00
C LEU A 74 11.67 27.65 -6.49
N ASP A 75 12.88 27.43 -6.98
CA ASP A 75 13.13 26.89 -8.32
C ASP A 75 13.49 25.40 -8.23
N LEU A 76 12.53 24.55 -8.59
CA LEU A 76 12.70 23.09 -8.58
C LEU A 76 13.84 22.64 -9.51
N CYS A 77 14.14 23.43 -10.55
CA CYS A 77 15.17 23.13 -11.54
C CYS A 77 16.58 23.55 -11.10
N GLY A 78 16.69 24.43 -10.10
CA GLY A 78 17.97 24.95 -9.61
C GLY A 78 18.44 24.33 -8.29
N SER A 79 17.53 24.14 -7.32
CA SER A 79 17.90 23.72 -5.96
C SER A 79 17.57 22.27 -5.62
N GLY A 80 16.87 21.56 -6.51
CA GLY A 80 16.37 20.21 -6.25
C GLY A 80 15.27 20.19 -5.18
N ALA A 81 14.43 19.17 -5.22
CA ALA A 81 13.32 18.99 -4.29
C ALA A 81 13.55 17.80 -3.38
N SER A 82 13.05 17.87 -2.15
CA SER A 82 12.98 16.73 -1.25
C SER A 82 11.62 16.67 -0.56
N ILE A 83 11.14 15.45 -0.31
CA ILE A 83 9.91 15.18 0.40
C ILE A 83 10.21 14.40 1.67
N ARG A 84 9.37 14.56 2.71
CA ARG A 84 9.58 13.92 4.01
C ARG A 84 8.34 13.15 4.41
N LEU A 85 8.46 11.83 4.41
CA LEU A 85 7.38 10.94 4.81
C LEU A 85 7.47 10.56 6.29
N PRO A 86 6.33 10.34 6.96
CA PRO A 86 6.30 9.86 8.33
C PRO A 86 6.89 8.43 8.41
N GLY A 87 7.95 8.28 9.21
CA GLY A 87 8.68 7.02 9.37
C GLY A 87 9.96 6.91 8.53
N ALA A 88 10.23 7.87 7.64
CA ALA A 88 11.53 7.97 6.97
C ALA A 88 12.55 8.66 7.91
N SER A 89 13.73 8.07 8.06
CA SER A 89 14.84 8.63 8.85
C SER A 89 15.54 9.79 8.14
N ALA A 90 15.45 9.87 6.81
CA ALA A 90 16.03 10.91 5.97
C ALA A 90 15.00 11.46 4.96
N PRO A 91 15.16 12.71 4.51
CA PRO A 91 14.37 13.26 3.40
C PRO A 91 14.69 12.53 2.10
N ILE A 92 13.65 12.21 1.32
CA ILE A 92 13.76 11.51 0.04
C ILE A 92 13.97 12.56 -1.04
N ALA A 93 15.04 12.43 -1.81
CA ALA A 93 15.32 13.30 -2.95
C ALA A 93 14.30 13.04 -4.08
N VAL A 94 13.79 14.12 -4.66
CA VAL A 94 12.87 14.07 -5.80
C VAL A 94 13.62 14.52 -7.04
N GLU A 95 13.67 13.67 -8.05
CA GLU A 95 14.22 13.99 -9.36
C GLU A 95 13.23 14.86 -10.13
N VAL A 96 13.70 16.00 -10.64
CA VAL A 96 12.89 16.94 -11.42
C VAL A 96 13.26 16.82 -12.89
N ARG A 97 12.29 16.53 -13.75
CA ARG A 97 12.42 16.46 -15.21
C ARG A 97 11.57 17.56 -15.86
N GLY A 98 11.96 18.00 -17.06
CA GLY A 98 11.21 19.01 -17.81
C GLY A 98 11.68 20.45 -17.58
N CYS A 99 12.86 20.65 -16.98
CA CYS A 99 13.46 21.98 -16.77
C CYS A 99 13.96 22.68 -18.05
N ALA A 100 13.82 22.04 -19.21
CA ALA A 100 14.19 22.62 -20.49
C ALA A 100 13.05 23.47 -21.06
N THR A 101 13.39 24.68 -21.51
CA THR A 101 12.47 25.52 -22.26
C THR A 101 12.46 25.13 -23.74
N ARG A 102 11.33 25.27 -24.41
CA ARG A 102 11.16 25.02 -25.84
C ARG A 102 10.69 26.26 -26.55
N GLU A 103 11.09 26.39 -27.81
CA GLU A 103 10.55 27.39 -28.72
C GLU A 103 9.36 26.77 -29.47
N ILE A 104 8.20 27.44 -29.42
CA ILE A 104 6.99 27.00 -30.12
C ILE A 104 6.64 28.06 -31.16
N GLN A 105 6.44 27.62 -32.41
CA GLN A 105 6.00 28.49 -33.48
C GLN A 105 4.50 28.26 -33.75
N VAL A 106 3.68 29.29 -33.55
CA VAL A 106 2.25 29.28 -33.89
C VAL A 106 2.05 30.23 -35.06
N GLY A 107 1.93 29.67 -36.27
CA GLY A 107 1.88 30.45 -37.51
C GLY A 107 3.17 31.24 -37.76
N THR A 108 3.08 32.57 -37.86
CA THR A 108 4.24 33.46 -38.05
C THR A 108 4.88 33.96 -36.76
N GLN A 109 4.28 33.69 -35.59
CA GLN A 109 4.86 34.08 -34.30
C GLN A 109 5.69 32.96 -33.68
N ARG A 110 6.88 33.33 -33.20
CA ARG A 110 7.76 32.48 -32.41
C ARG A 110 7.63 32.85 -30.94
N LEU A 111 7.19 31.89 -30.13
CA LEU A 111 7.22 31.98 -28.67
C LEU A 111 8.49 31.26 -28.20
N ALA A 112 9.50 32.03 -27.85
CA ALA A 112 10.69 31.54 -27.17
C ALA A 112 10.39 31.30 -25.68
N ALA A 113 11.13 30.39 -25.05
CA ALA A 113 11.09 30.11 -23.61
C ALA A 113 9.76 29.52 -23.06
N VAL A 114 9.04 28.70 -23.84
CA VAL A 114 7.88 27.97 -23.31
C VAL A 114 8.37 26.86 -22.38
N ALA A 115 7.94 26.89 -21.12
CA ALA A 115 8.27 25.84 -20.14
C ALA A 115 7.63 24.50 -20.55
N ALA A 116 8.43 23.44 -20.60
CA ALA A 116 7.90 22.08 -20.71
C ALA A 116 7.20 21.68 -19.40
N PRO A 117 6.20 20.77 -19.45
CA PRO A 117 5.58 20.26 -18.23
C PRO A 117 6.62 19.61 -17.33
N LEU A 118 6.68 20.07 -16.08
CA LEU A 118 7.58 19.52 -15.06
C LEU A 118 7.06 18.18 -14.58
N THR A 119 7.94 17.18 -14.50
CA THR A 119 7.64 15.87 -13.91
C THR A 119 8.56 15.64 -12.71
N LEU A 120 7.98 15.32 -11.56
CA LEU A 120 8.65 14.96 -10.33
C LEU A 120 8.63 13.45 -10.15
N CYS A 121 9.80 12.88 -9.86
CA CYS A 121 9.98 11.45 -9.67
C CYS A 121 10.59 11.18 -8.29
N ALA A 122 9.94 10.33 -7.50
CA ALA A 122 10.44 9.92 -6.19
C ALA A 122 10.41 8.40 -6.05
N THR A 123 11.50 7.84 -5.53
CA THR A 123 11.61 6.41 -5.18
C THR A 123 11.58 6.27 -3.68
N LEU A 124 10.63 5.49 -3.17
CA LEU A 124 10.51 5.19 -1.75
C LEU A 124 11.27 3.91 -1.43
N ASP A 125 12.01 3.89 -0.33
CA ASP A 125 12.62 2.67 0.20
C ASP A 125 11.53 1.62 0.48
N GLY A 126 11.57 0.51 -0.26
CA GLY A 126 10.56 -0.56 -0.21
C GLY A 126 9.55 -0.58 -1.37
N SER A 127 9.48 0.49 -2.17
CA SER A 127 8.71 0.52 -3.41
C SER A 127 9.60 0.18 -4.61
N GLN A 128 9.25 -0.87 -5.37
CA GLN A 128 9.91 -1.16 -6.65
C GLN A 128 9.49 -0.20 -7.78
N ARG A 129 8.46 0.64 -7.58
CA ARG A 129 7.96 1.54 -8.62
C ARG A 129 8.15 3.01 -8.21
N PRO A 130 8.79 3.83 -9.06
CA PRO A 130 8.89 5.26 -8.82
C PRO A 130 7.50 5.90 -8.92
N ILE A 131 7.25 6.92 -8.08
CA ILE A 131 6.04 7.73 -8.14
C ILE A 131 6.33 8.94 -9.01
N ALA A 132 5.50 9.15 -10.03
CA ALA A 132 5.56 10.30 -10.93
C ALA A 132 4.43 11.29 -10.66
N VAL A 133 4.73 12.59 -10.64
CA VAL A 133 3.73 13.68 -10.60
C VAL A 133 4.09 14.73 -11.64
N GLY A 134 3.18 15.08 -12.54
CA GLY A 134 3.42 16.15 -13.53
C GLY A 134 3.31 15.78 -15.01
N GLY A 135 2.58 14.71 -15.34
CA GLY A 135 2.16 14.41 -16.71
C GLY A 135 3.14 13.59 -17.56
N GLY A 136 4.32 13.24 -17.04
CA GLY A 136 5.29 12.32 -17.65
C GLY A 136 5.50 11.04 -16.85
N SER A 137 6.21 10.07 -17.44
CA SER A 137 6.70 8.87 -16.76
C SER A 137 8.08 9.12 -16.13
N CYS A 138 8.30 8.50 -14.97
CA CYS A 138 9.62 8.14 -14.49
C CYS A 138 10.07 6.88 -15.26
#